data_AF-A0A1H0MRH2-F1
#
_entry.id   AF-A0A1H0MRH2-F1
#
_cell.length_a   1.000
_cell.length_b   1.000
_cell.length_c   1.000
_cell.angle_alpha   90.00
_cell.angle_beta   90.00
_cell.angle_gamma   90.00
#
_symmetry.space_group_name_H-M   'P 1'
#
loop_
_entity.id
_entity.type
_entity.pdbx_description
1 polymer ?
#
loop_
_entity_poly.entity_id
_entity_poly.type
_entity_poly.pdbx_seq_one_letter_code
_entity_poly.pdbx_strand_id
1 'polypeptide(L)' 'MNNVEIAYTPTNSSWLNRIEAQFTALRYFTLEGTDHADHKEQGSMIRRYIIWRNKHATDERLRRVVRRANVA' A
#
# COMPACT_ATOMS: atom_id res chain seq x y z
N MET A 1 -9.10 -20.96 -19.01
CA MET A 1 -9.23 -19.49 -19.23
C MET A 1 -9.57 -18.86 -17.90
N ASN A 2 -8.86 -17.80 -17.49
CA ASN A 2 -9.20 -17.06 -16.29
C ASN A 2 -10.30 -16.04 -16.64
N ASN A 3 -11.34 -15.95 -15.81
CA ASN A 3 -12.46 -15.02 -15.98
C ASN A 3 -12.03 -13.59 -15.57
N VAL A 4 -11.31 -12.91 -16.45
CA VAL A 4 -10.72 -11.60 -16.19
C VAL A 4 -11.19 -10.62 -17.26
N GLU A 5 -11.64 -9.45 -16.82
CA GLU A 5 -12.08 -8.34 -17.67
C GLU A 5 -11.24 -7.08 -17.39
N ILE A 6 -11.10 -6.22 -18.40
CA ILE A 6 -10.36 -4.95 -18.28
C ILE A 6 -11.30 -3.86 -17.77
N ALA A 7 -10.92 -3.20 -16.67
CA ALA A 7 -11.59 -2.00 -16.17
C ALA A 7 -10.85 -0.76 -16.66
N TYR A 8 -11.53 0.10 -17.44
CA TYR A 8 -10.98 1.33 -17.96
C TYR A 8 -11.19 2.49 -16.98
N THR A 9 -10.15 3.30 -16.78
CA THR A 9 -10.20 4.55 -16.01
C THR A 9 -9.88 5.74 -16.91
N PRO A 10 -10.52 6.91 -16.75
CA PRO A 10 -10.17 8.10 -17.51
C PRO A 10 -8.71 8.53 -17.31
N THR A 11 -8.16 9.25 -18.29
CA THR A 11 -6.80 9.83 -18.22
C THR A 11 -6.66 10.73 -16.99
N ASN A 12 -5.49 10.71 -16.34
CA ASN A 12 -5.18 11.49 -15.13
C ASN A 12 -6.12 11.24 -13.93
N SER A 13 -6.82 10.09 -13.90
CA SER A 13 -7.73 9.71 -12.81
C SER A 13 -7.17 8.57 -11.97
N SER A 14 -5.90 8.69 -11.58
CA SER A 14 -5.18 7.66 -10.85
C SER A 14 -5.87 7.32 -9.51
N TRP A 15 -6.48 8.30 -8.86
CA TRP A 15 -7.27 8.18 -7.63
C TRP A 15 -8.47 7.21 -7.73
N LEU A 16 -8.97 6.92 -8.93
CA LEU A 16 -10.00 5.89 -9.14
C LEU A 16 -9.44 4.47 -9.02
N ASN A 17 -8.12 4.31 -9.14
CA ASN A 17 -7.46 3.03 -8.97
C ASN A 17 -7.33 2.70 -7.49
N ARG A 18 -7.97 1.61 -7.04
CA ARG A 18 -8.01 1.21 -5.63
C ARG A 18 -6.62 0.97 -5.00
N ILE A 19 -5.60 0.67 -5.82
CA ILE A 19 -4.24 0.49 -5.31
C ILE A 19 -3.57 1.81 -4.92
N GLU A 20 -4.02 2.95 -5.45
CA GLU A 20 -3.37 4.25 -5.23
C GLU A 20 -3.34 4.63 -3.75
N ALA A 21 -4.45 4.44 -3.04
CA ALA A 21 -4.55 4.71 -1.61
C ALA A 21 -3.52 3.93 -0.77
N GLN A 22 -2.94 2.85 -1.30
CA GLN A 22 -1.94 2.06 -0.61
C GLN A 22 -0.51 2.62 -0.76
N PHE A 23 -0.26 3.49 -1.76
CA PHE A 23 1.08 3.99 -2.04
C PHE A 23 1.58 4.99 -1.00
N THR A 24 0.70 5.76 -0.36
CA THR A 24 1.09 6.71 0.69
C THR A 24 1.80 6.01 1.86
N ALA A 25 1.17 4.98 2.43
CA ALA A 25 1.75 4.24 3.54
C ALA A 25 3.00 3.44 3.10
N LEU A 26 2.97 2.85 1.89
CA LEU A 26 4.14 2.16 1.35
C LEU A 26 5.35 3.10 1.25
N ARG A 27 5.17 4.28 0.66
CA ARG A 27 6.22 5.30 0.53
C ARG A 27 6.78 5.70 1.89
N TYR A 28 5.90 5.99 2.84
CA TYR A 28 6.30 6.37 4.19
C TYR A 28 7.19 5.30 4.85
N PHE A 29 6.80 4.03 4.79
CA PHE A 29 7.52 2.95 5.49
C PHE A 29 8.74 2.39 4.75
N THR A 30 8.82 2.56 3.43
CA THR A 30 9.85 1.89 2.64
C THR A 30 10.77 2.84 1.88
N LEU A 31 10.40 4.11 1.72
CA LEU A 31 11.12 5.08 0.89
C LEU A 31 11.51 6.34 1.66
N GLU A 32 10.71 6.79 2.62
CA GLU A 32 11.00 8.00 3.38
C GLU A 32 12.01 7.72 4.50
N GLY A 33 13.05 8.55 4.59
CA GLY A 33 14.05 8.50 5.66
C GLY A 33 15.05 7.34 5.57
N THR A 34 15.02 6.55 4.51
CA THR A 34 15.94 5.42 4.29
C THR A 34 16.84 5.67 3.08
N ASP A 35 18.15 5.83 3.32
CA ASP A 35 19.15 5.82 2.26
C ASP A 35 19.51 4.37 1.95
N HIS A 36 18.81 3.76 1.00
CA HIS A 36 19.07 2.37 0.58
C HIS A 36 20.35 2.33 -0.24
N ALA A 37 21.27 1.44 0.10
CA ALA A 37 22.56 1.34 -0.60
C ALA A 37 22.40 0.82 -2.03
N ASP A 38 21.33 0.04 -2.30
CA ASP A 38 21.01 -0.46 -3.63
C ASP A 38 19.49 -0.73 -3.84
N HIS A 39 19.10 -1.00 -5.08
CA HIS A 39 17.71 -1.33 -5.44
C HIS A 39 17.21 -2.66 -4.86
N LYS A 40 18.11 -3.59 -4.51
CA LYS A 40 17.72 -4.88 -3.93
C LYS A 40 17.27 -4.70 -2.49
N GLU A 41 17.94 -3.83 -1.74
CA GLU A 41 17.55 -3.43 -0.39
C GLU A 41 16.18 -2.75 -0.37
N GLN A 42 15.99 -1.75 -1.25
CA GLN A 42 14.70 -1.08 -1.42
C GLN A 42 13.58 -2.08 -1.76
N GLY A 43 13.84 -3.00 -2.71
CA GLY A 43 12.89 -4.05 -3.08
C GLY A 43 12.62 -5.06 -1.95
N SER A 44 13.57 -5.30 -1.05
CA SER A 44 13.40 -6.13 0.14
C SER A 44 12.48 -5.45 1.17
N MET A 45 12.64 -4.14 1.36
CA MET A 45 11.80 -3.35 2.27
C MET A 45 10.34 -3.29 1.79
N ILE A 46 10.13 -3.07 0.49
CA ILE A 46 8.78 -3.11 -0.13
C ILE A 46 8.12 -4.47 0.11
N ARG A 47 8.84 -5.58 -0.11
CA ARG A 47 8.30 -6.93 0.13
C ARG A 47 7.95 -7.15 1.60
N ARG A 48 8.84 -6.78 2.52
CA ARG A 48 8.61 -6.90 3.97
C ARG A 48 7.36 -6.12 4.40
N TYR A 49 7.21 -4.90 3.91
CA TYR A 49 6.01 -4.10 4.18
C TYR A 49 4.73 -4.76 3.65
N ILE A 50 4.72 -5.25 2.41
CA ILE A 50 3.54 -5.91 1.82
C ILE A 50 3.17 -7.18 2.62
N ILE A 51 4.15 -8.01 2.98
CA ILE A 51 3.94 -9.22 3.78
C ILE A 51 3.33 -8.84 5.14
N TRP A 52 3.91 -7.87 5.83
CA TRP A 52 3.42 -7.41 7.13
C TRP A 52 1.99 -6.86 7.01
N ARG A 53 1.73 -5.97 6.05
CA ARG A 53 0.41 -5.36 5.83
C ARG A 53 -0.64 -6.42 5.55
N ASN A 54 -0.34 -7.41 4.70
CA ASN A 54 -1.28 -8.48 4.38
C ASN A 54 -1.53 -9.40 5.58
N LYS A 55 -0.50 -9.70 6.37
CA LYS A 55 -0.64 -10.49 7.61
C LYS A 55 -1.51 -9.79 8.66
N HIS A 56 -1.49 -8.46 8.71
CA HIS A 56 -2.22 -7.66 9.71
C HIS A 56 -3.47 -6.97 9.14
N ALA A 57 -3.96 -7.35 7.96
CA ALA A 57 -5.14 -6.75 7.33
C ALA A 57 -6.43 -6.90 8.18
N THR A 58 -6.46 -7.87 9.08
CA THR A 58 -7.57 -8.16 10.00
C THR A 58 -7.27 -7.78 11.45
N ASP A 59 -6.13 -7.15 11.74
CA ASP A 59 -5.75 -6.76 13.09
C ASP A 59 -6.75 -5.76 13.68
N GLU A 60 -7.45 -6.17 14.73
CA GLU A 60 -8.52 -5.41 15.36
C GLU A 60 -8.02 -4.12 16.04
N ARG A 61 -6.78 -4.12 16.53
CA ARG A 61 -6.16 -2.94 17.13
C ARG A 61 -5.85 -1.91 16.05
N LEU A 62 -5.26 -2.33 14.93
CA LEU A 62 -4.99 -1.44 13.79
C LEU A 62 -6.30 -0.88 13.20
N ARG A 63 -7.32 -1.73 13.05
CA ARG A 63 -8.65 -1.30 12.56
C ARG A 63 -9.29 -0.25 13.46
N ARG A 64 -9.15 -0.36 14.78
CA ARG A 64 -9.65 0.64 15.73
C ARG A 64 -8.92 1.98 15.59
N VAL A 65 -7.59 1.94 15.44
CA VAL A 65 -6.78 3.17 15.25
C VAL A 65 -7.17 3.86 13.95
N VAL A 66 -7.25 3.12 12.84
CA VAL A 66 -7.65 3.68 11.53
C VAL A 66 -9.06 4.25 11.57
N ARG A 67 -10.01 3.53 12.19
CA ARG A 67 -11.39 4.02 12.34
C ARG A 67 -11.44 5.33 13.12
N ARG A 68 -10.65 5.47 14.20
CA ARG A 68 -10.57 6.71 14.97
C ARG A 68 -9.99 7.87 14.15
N ALA A 69 -8.96 7.61 13.35
CA ALA A 69 -8.36 8.62 12.49
C ALA A 69 -9.29 9.11 11.38
N ASN A 70 -10.20 8.27 10.89
CA ASN A 70 -11.15 8.61 9.83
C ASN A 70 -12.42 9.34 10.32
N VAL A 71 -12.63 9.47 11.64
CA VAL A 71 -13.80 10.14 12.24
C VAL A 71 -13.46 11.56 12.71
N ALA A 72 -12.16 11.91 12.75
CA ALA A 72 -11.66 13.26 13.01
C ALA A 72 -11.50 14.04 11.70
#